data_AF-A0A9W9A227-F1
#
_entry.id   AF-A0A9W9A227-F1
#
_cell.length_a   1.000
_cell.length_b   1.000
_cell.length_c   1.000
_cell.angle_alpha   90.00
_cell.angle_beta   90.00
_cell.angle_gamma   90.00
#
_symmetry.space_group_name_H-M   'P 1'
#
loop_
_entity.id
_entity.type
_entity.pdbx_description
1 polymer ?
#
loop_
_entity_poly.entity_id
_entity_poly.type
_entity_poly.pdbx_seq_one_letter_code
_entity_poly.pdbx_strand_id
1 'polypeptide(L)'
;EIQTIEEWVSVLKVASALGMEDIHTLAVNHLLNTASPADRIMLASNYGVGTQRVVSAFKELCMSTRPLTEEEGRKVGVQGLIKLARMKNELQQNTAEYLDPVRVDQMLHRLVESA
;
A
#
# COMPACT_ATOMS: atom_id res chain seq x y z
N GLU A 1 22.51 19.35 -4.43
CA GLU A 1 21.18 18.93 -4.93
C GLU A 1 20.74 17.72 -4.13
N ILE A 2 19.43 17.52 -3.93
CA ILE A 2 18.84 16.36 -3.27
C ILE A 2 18.33 15.45 -4.38
N GLN A 3 18.89 14.26 -4.52
CA GLN A 3 18.65 13.40 -5.69
C GLN A 3 18.03 12.05 -5.32
N THR A 4 18.12 11.61 -4.07
CA THR A 4 17.70 10.27 -3.64
C THR A 4 16.50 10.29 -2.70
N ILE A 5 15.77 9.17 -2.65
CA ILE A 5 14.64 8.98 -1.73
C ILE A 5 15.08 9.17 -0.27
N GLU A 6 16.25 8.67 0.10
CA GLU A 6 16.78 8.76 1.47
C GLU A 6 17.08 10.21 1.89
N GLU A 7 17.60 11.02 0.97
CA GLU A 7 17.83 12.45 1.22
C GLU A 7 16.50 13.20 1.37
N TRP A 8 15.49 12.87 0.54
CA TRP A 8 14.15 13.45 0.68
C TRP A 8 13.45 13.03 1.99
N VAL A 9 13.65 11.78 2.44
CA VAL A 9 13.20 11.35 3.77
C VAL A 9 13.90 12.13 4.88
N SER A 10 15.20 12.42 4.73
CA SER A 10 15.94 13.23 5.70
C SER A 10 15.44 14.68 5.74
N VAL A 11 15.17 15.27 4.58
CA VAL A 11 14.56 16.60 4.46
C VAL A 11 13.18 16.64 5.12
N LEU A 12 12.35 15.62 4.88
CA LEU A 12 11.04 15.52 5.50
C LEU A 12 11.13 15.45 7.03
N LYS A 13 12.06 14.65 7.57
CA LYS A 13 12.30 14.55 9.02
C LYS A 13 12.65 15.89 9.63
N VAL A 14 13.60 16.61 9.02
CA VAL A 14 14.04 17.93 9.51
C VAL A 14 12.92 18.96 9.41
N ALA A 15 12.21 19.01 8.27
CA ALA A 15 11.10 19.93 8.08
C ALA A 15 9.97 19.71 9.10
N SER A 16 9.65 18.44 9.39
CA SER A 16 8.65 18.08 10.41
C SER A 16 9.09 18.50 11.81
N ALA A 17 10.36 18.26 12.16
CA ALA A 17 10.90 18.59 13.47
C ALA A 17 10.96 20.12 13.73
N LEU A 18 11.14 20.90 12.67
CA LEU A 18 11.25 22.37 12.74
C LEU A 18 9.94 23.10 12.43
N GLY A 19 8.86 22.39 12.08
CA GLY A 19 7.57 22.99 11.71
C GLY A 19 7.60 23.78 10.39
N MET A 20 8.46 23.37 9.44
CA MET A 20 8.60 24.03 8.14
C MET A 20 7.55 23.47 7.14
N GLU A 21 6.30 23.93 7.25
CA GLU A 21 5.15 23.37 6.52
C GLU A 21 5.29 23.35 4.99
N ASP A 22 5.89 24.38 4.38
CA ASP A 22 6.09 24.45 2.93
C ASP A 22 7.07 23.38 2.44
N ILE A 23 8.19 23.22 3.17
CA ILE A 23 9.22 22.21 2.86
C ILE A 23 8.68 20.82 3.16
N HIS A 24 7.93 20.67 4.25
CA HIS A 24 7.25 19.43 4.60
C HIS A 24 6.33 18.99 3.46
N THR A 25 5.46 19.88 2.99
CA THR A 25 4.54 19.62 1.89
C THR A 25 5.29 19.26 0.60
N LEU A 26 6.36 19.98 0.28
CA LEU A 26 7.19 19.70 -0.89
C LEU A 26 7.83 18.30 -0.82
N ALA A 27 8.43 17.95 0.32
CA ALA A 27 9.09 16.67 0.52
C ALA A 27 8.09 15.51 0.49
N VAL A 28 6.93 15.66 1.14
CA VAL A 28 5.81 14.71 1.06
C VAL A 28 5.37 14.50 -0.39
N ASN A 29 5.19 15.58 -1.15
CA ASN A 29 4.77 15.49 -2.56
C ASN A 29 5.78 14.74 -3.42
N HIS A 30 7.07 15.04 -3.25
CA HIS A 30 8.13 14.37 -4.00
C HIS A 30 8.17 12.87 -3.68
N LEU A 31 8.18 12.53 -2.39
CA LEU A 31 8.26 11.15 -1.94
C LEU A 31 7.04 10.34 -2.39
N LEU A 32 5.83 10.88 -2.31
CA LEU A 32 4.63 10.12 -2.69
C LEU A 32 4.57 9.78 -4.18
N ASN A 33 5.22 10.57 -5.04
CA ASN A 33 5.27 10.29 -6.48
C ASN A 33 6.25 9.16 -6.83
N THR A 34 7.29 8.95 -6.02
CA THR A 34 8.37 7.99 -6.32
C THR A 34 8.36 6.76 -5.42
N ALA A 35 7.75 6.86 -4.23
CA ALA A 35 7.74 5.83 -3.22
C ALA A 35 6.84 4.64 -3.58
N SER A 36 7.20 3.47 -3.06
CA SER A 36 6.39 2.26 -3.12
C SER A 36 5.07 2.44 -2.34
N PRO A 37 4.02 1.63 -2.60
CA PRO A 37 2.77 1.71 -1.86
C PRO A 37 2.93 1.56 -0.33
N ALA A 38 3.82 0.67 0.12
CA ALA A 38 4.11 0.49 1.54
C ALA A 38 4.76 1.73 2.17
N ASP A 39 5.72 2.33 1.46
CA ASP A 39 6.36 3.58 1.88
C ASP A 39 5.37 4.74 1.94
N ARG A 40 4.44 4.83 0.99
CA ARG A 40 3.37 5.86 1.01
C ARG A 40 2.47 5.74 2.24
N ILE A 41 2.13 4.52 2.65
CA ILE A 41 1.33 4.28 3.87
C ILE A 41 2.12 4.67 5.12
N MET A 42 3.40 4.29 5.20
CA MET A 42 4.30 4.70 6.29
C MET A 42 4.39 6.23 6.39
N LEU A 43 4.65 6.90 5.26
CA LEU A 43 4.75 8.36 5.19
C LEU A 43 3.46 9.04 5.64
N ALA A 44 2.32 8.49 5.25
CA ALA A 44 1.02 8.99 5.68
C ALA A 44 0.76 8.86 7.18
N SER A 45 1.19 7.73 7.77
CA SER A 45 1.04 7.49 9.20
C SER A 45 1.94 8.40 10.04
N ASN A 46 3.16 8.68 9.57
CA ASN A 46 4.19 9.34 10.36
C ASN A 46 4.26 10.86 10.17
N TYR A 47 3.84 11.34 9.00
CA TYR A 47 4.04 12.75 8.61
C TYR A 47 2.75 13.45 8.17
N GLY A 48 1.60 12.78 8.24
CA GLY A 48 0.32 13.40 7.88
C GLY A 48 0.20 13.67 6.37
N VAL A 49 -0.35 12.71 5.64
CA VAL A 49 -0.57 12.82 4.20
C VAL A 49 -2.06 12.85 3.89
N GLY A 50 -2.45 13.61 2.87
CA GLY A 50 -3.83 13.68 2.40
C GLY A 50 -4.44 12.30 2.09
N THR A 51 -5.67 12.09 2.54
CA THR A 51 -6.40 10.81 2.53
C THR A 51 -6.42 10.12 1.17
N GLN A 52 -6.51 10.89 0.08
CA GLN A 52 -6.59 10.36 -1.28
C GLN A 52 -5.37 9.52 -1.68
N ARG A 53 -4.16 9.93 -1.27
CA ARG A 53 -2.92 9.22 -1.64
C ARG A 53 -2.69 7.95 -0.83
N VAL A 54 -3.30 7.90 0.36
CA VAL A 54 -3.31 6.70 1.21
C VAL A 54 -4.23 5.64 0.59
N VAL A 55 -5.41 6.05 0.13
CA VAL A 55 -6.37 5.16 -0.52
C VAL A 55 -5.78 4.53 -1.79
N SER A 56 -5.07 5.29 -2.63
CA SER A 56 -4.42 4.73 -3.82
C SER A 56 -3.36 3.69 -3.47
N ALA A 57 -2.56 3.91 -2.42
CA ALA A 57 -1.57 2.94 -1.97
C ALA A 57 -2.21 1.64 -1.45
N PHE A 58 -3.29 1.73 -0.67
CA PHE A 58 -4.05 0.55 -0.25
C PHE A 58 -4.67 -0.19 -1.43
N LYS A 59 -5.20 0.53 -2.43
CA LYS A 59 -5.75 -0.08 -3.65
C LYS A 59 -4.69 -0.87 -4.40
N GLU A 60 -3.50 -0.30 -4.61
CA GLU A 60 -2.38 -0.98 -5.27
C GLU A 60 -1.97 -2.28 -4.54
N LEU A 61 -1.88 -2.24 -3.20
CA LEU A 61 -1.57 -3.43 -2.39
C LEU A 61 -2.70 -4.48 -2.37
N CYS A 62 -3.96 -4.04 -2.39
CA CYS A 62 -5.11 -4.93 -2.43
C CYS A 62 -5.21 -5.70 -3.75
N MET A 63 -5.00 -5.00 -4.86
CA MET A 63 -5.03 -5.57 -6.22
C MET A 63 -3.78 -6.40 -6.55
N SER A 64 -2.75 -6.31 -5.72
CA SER A 64 -1.52 -7.07 -5.90
C SER A 64 -1.76 -8.57 -5.67
N THR A 65 -1.41 -9.38 -6.67
CA THR A 65 -1.48 -10.85 -6.60
C THR A 65 -0.36 -11.47 -5.77
N ARG A 66 0.72 -10.71 -5.50
CA ARG A 66 1.81 -11.17 -4.62
C ARG A 66 1.47 -10.93 -3.15
N PRO A 67 1.95 -11.80 -2.24
CA PRO A 67 1.93 -11.50 -0.81
C PRO A 67 2.80 -10.28 -0.49
N LEU A 68 2.50 -9.62 0.64
CA LEU A 68 3.40 -8.62 1.19
C LEU A 68 4.68 -9.28 1.65
N THR A 69 5.80 -8.61 1.40
CA THR A 69 7.08 -8.97 2.03
C THR A 69 7.11 -8.50 3.49
N GLU A 70 7.99 -9.08 4.29
CA GLU A 70 8.16 -8.67 5.69
C GLU A 70 8.57 -7.19 5.80
N GLU A 71 9.40 -6.70 4.88
CA GLU A 71 9.84 -5.31 4.86
C GLU A 71 8.68 -4.35 4.60
N GLU A 72 7.80 -4.68 3.66
CA GLU A 72 6.57 -3.91 3.43
C GLU A 72 5.65 -3.97 4.65
N GLY A 73 5.55 -5.14 5.29
CA GLY A 73 4.77 -5.31 6.52
C GLY A 73 5.26 -4.40 7.65
N ARG A 74 6.58 -4.29 7.83
CA ARG A 74 7.20 -3.38 8.81
C ARG A 74 6.85 -1.92 8.52
N LYS A 75 6.92 -1.49 7.25
CA LYS A 75 6.61 -0.13 6.82
C LYS A 75 5.13 0.24 7.01
N VAL A 76 4.24 -0.65 6.62
CA VAL A 76 2.78 -0.46 6.73
C VAL A 76 2.33 -0.42 8.21
N GLY A 77 3.01 -1.17 9.07
CA GLY A 77 2.71 -1.26 10.49
C GLY A 77 1.41 -2.01 10.79
N VAL A 78 1.19 -2.33 12.07
CA VAL A 78 0.07 -3.22 12.50
C VAL A 78 -1.29 -2.65 12.10
N GLN A 79 -1.53 -1.36 12.32
CA GLN A 79 -2.81 -0.73 11.98
C GLN A 79 -3.08 -0.73 10.47
N GLY A 80 -2.05 -0.47 9.66
CA GLY A 80 -2.14 -0.55 8.20
C GLY A 80 -2.40 -1.98 7.73
N LEU A 81 -1.75 -2.97 8.33
CA LEU A 81 -1.93 -4.39 8.01
C LEU A 81 -3.36 -4.86 8.32
N ILE A 82 -3.92 -4.46 9.46
CA ILE A 82 -5.32 -4.78 9.81
C ILE A 82 -6.28 -4.17 8.77
N LYS A 83 -6.07 -2.91 8.37
CA LYS A 83 -6.88 -2.26 7.34
C LYS A 83 -6.75 -2.98 5.99
N LEU A 84 -5.53 -3.31 5.58
CA LEU A 84 -5.26 -4.02 4.34
C LEU A 84 -5.93 -5.40 4.32
N ALA A 85 -5.86 -6.15 5.43
CA ALA A 85 -6.49 -7.45 5.56
C ALA A 85 -8.02 -7.35 5.46
N ARG A 86 -8.64 -6.36 6.12
CA ARG A 86 -10.09 -6.10 6.00
C ARG A 86 -10.47 -5.77 4.56
N MET A 87 -9.76 -4.84 3.91
CA MET A 87 -10.03 -4.46 2.53
C MET A 87 -9.88 -5.64 1.57
N LYS A 88 -8.82 -6.45 1.71
CA LYS A 88 -8.65 -7.68 0.92
C LYS A 88 -9.80 -8.66 1.15
N ASN A 89 -10.23 -8.84 2.40
CA ASN A 89 -11.33 -9.73 2.73
C ASN A 89 -12.65 -9.24 2.12
N GLU A 90 -12.98 -7.96 2.23
CA GLU A 90 -14.19 -7.36 1.62
C GLU A 90 -14.17 -7.50 0.09
N LEU A 91 -13.03 -7.22 -0.56
CA LEU A 91 -12.88 -7.42 -2.01
C LEU A 91 -13.02 -8.88 -2.41
N GLN A 92 -12.50 -9.80 -1.61
CA GLN A 92 -12.64 -11.24 -1.83
C GLN A 92 -14.05 -11.75 -1.56
N GLN A 93 -14.76 -11.25 -0.55
CA GLN A 93 -16.16 -11.60 -0.29
C GLN A 93 -17.05 -11.15 -1.46
N ASN A 94 -16.85 -9.94 -1.96
CA ASN A 94 -17.51 -9.48 -3.18
C ASN A 94 -17.13 -10.35 -4.39
N THR A 95 -15.89 -10.82 -4.48
CA THR A 95 -15.47 -11.72 -5.57
C THR A 95 -16.01 -13.14 -5.39
N ALA A 96 -16.18 -13.63 -4.16
CA ALA A 96 -16.78 -14.93 -3.84
C ALA A 96 -18.28 -14.95 -4.17
N GLU A 97 -18.94 -13.80 -4.11
CA GLU A 97 -20.29 -13.60 -4.66
C GLU A 97 -20.32 -13.79 -6.20
N TYR A 98 -19.20 -13.53 -6.91
CA TYR A 98 -19.04 -13.76 -8.36
C TYR A 98 -18.39 -15.10 -8.73
N LEU A 99 -17.67 -15.74 -7.81
CA LEU A 99 -17.08 -17.08 -7.99
C LEU A 99 -18.15 -18.12 -7.66
N ASP A 100 -19.06 -18.29 -8.61
CA ASP A 100 -19.97 -19.42 -8.67
C ASP A 100 -19.22 -20.72 -8.33
N PRO A 101 -19.58 -21.42 -7.24
CA PRO A 101 -18.92 -22.67 -6.82
C PRO A 101 -18.81 -23.69 -7.95
N VAL A 102 -19.79 -23.70 -8.87
CA VAL A 102 -19.82 -24.62 -10.02
C VAL A 102 -18.70 -24.30 -11.01
N ARG A 103 -18.40 -23.03 -11.26
CA ARG A 103 -17.31 -22.63 -12.17
C ARG A 103 -15.94 -22.91 -11.58
N VAL A 104 -15.80 -22.80 -10.27
CA VAL A 104 -14.56 -23.14 -9.55
C VAL A 104 -14.30 -24.65 -9.64
N ASP A 105 -15.32 -25.48 -9.38
CA ASP A 105 -15.22 -26.94 -9.54
C ASP A 105 -14.86 -27.33 -10.98
N GLN A 106 -15.50 -26.72 -11.98
CA GLN A 106 -15.19 -26.96 -13.39
C GLN A 106 -13.76 -26.53 -13.77
N MET A 107 -13.22 -25.48 -13.16
CA MET A 107 -11.83 -25.07 -13.39
C MET A 107 -10.86 -26.05 -12.74
N LEU A 108 -11.14 -26.49 -11.51
CA LEU A 108 -10.32 -27.46 -10.78
C LEU A 108 -10.30 -28.82 -11.48
N HIS A 109 -11.44 -29.33 -11.92
CA HIS A 109 -11.52 -30.57 -12.71
C HIS A 109 -10.66 -30.51 -13.97
N ARG A 110 -10.75 -29.41 -14.73
CA ARG A 110 -9.94 -29.23 -15.95
C ARG A 110 -8.44 -29.21 -15.69
N LEU A 111 -7.99 -28.61 -14.58
CA LEU A 111 -6.56 -28.55 -14.23
C LEU A 111 -6.03 -29.91 -13.78
N VAL A 112 -6.83 -30.69 -13.04
CA VAL A 112 -6.48 -32.03 -12.58
C VAL A 112 -6.44 -33.05 -13.72
N GLU A 113 -7.34 -32.96 -14.69
CA GLU A 113 -7.37 -33.85 -15.87
C GLU A 113 -6.28 -33.51 -16.91
N SER A 114 -5.72 -32.30 -16.85
CA SER A 114 -4.63 -31.85 -17.73
C SER A 114 -3.22 -32.17 -17.22
N ALA A 115 -3.11 -32.78 -16.02
CA ALA A 115 -1.86 -33.21 -15.38
C ALA A 115 -1.71 -34.73 -15.41
#